data_AF-A0AAW6F1M6-F1
#
_entry.id   AF-A0AAW6F1M6-F1
#
_cell.length_a   1.000
_cell.length_b   1.000
_cell.length_c   1.000
_cell.angle_alpha   90.00
_cell.angle_beta   90.00
_cell.angle_gamma   90.00
#
_symmetry.space_group_name_H-M   'P 1'
#
loop_
_entity.id
_entity.type
_entity.pdbx_description
1 polymer ?
#
loop_
_entity_poly.entity_id
_entity_poly.type
_entity_poly.pdbx_seq_one_letter_code
_entity_poly.pdbx_strand_id
1 'polypeptide(L)'
;IGTLFMQVEYPFRNYNLFEYVYVLSFYDYAKNDRRFLEAFETLKSKTVDGKIMVERVVPKLANLSFCKKGFPSELATKRYYEILENLNKGY
;
A
#
# COMPACT_ATOMS: atom_id res chain seq x y z
N ILE A 1 -3.52 7.72 14.85
CA ILE A 1 -2.78 7.77 13.56
C ILE A 1 -3.40 8.87 12.71
N GLY A 2 -2.59 9.75 12.10
CA GLY A 2 -3.10 10.90 11.34
C GLY A 2 -3.76 10.48 10.02
N THR A 3 -4.78 11.23 9.59
CA THR A 3 -5.58 10.94 8.37
C THR A 3 -4.74 10.84 7.10
N LEU A 4 -3.65 11.60 7.01
CA LEU A 4 -2.73 11.57 5.87
C LEU A 4 -1.92 10.28 5.78
N PHE A 5 -1.54 9.71 6.92
CA PHE A 5 -0.83 8.43 6.93
C PHE A 5 -1.71 7.31 6.38
N MET A 6 -3.01 7.34 6.68
CA MET A 6 -3.96 6.33 6.22
C MET A 6 -4.26 6.40 4.72
N GLN A 7 -3.82 7.46 4.03
CA GLN A 7 -4.08 7.62 2.60
C GLN A 7 -3.07 6.82 1.78
N VAL A 8 -3.57 5.98 0.87
CA VAL A 8 -2.72 5.23 -0.06
C VAL A 8 -2.23 6.18 -1.16
N GLU A 9 -0.92 6.35 -1.25
CA GLU A 9 -0.25 7.16 -2.26
C GLU A 9 0.73 6.30 -3.05
N TYR A 10 0.76 6.51 -4.37
CA TYR A 10 1.76 5.92 -5.26
C TYR A 10 2.15 6.94 -6.33
N PRO A 11 3.45 7.09 -6.69
CA PRO A 11 4.62 6.34 -6.21
C PRO A 11 4.97 6.63 -4.73
N PHE A 12 5.71 5.73 -4.09
CA PHE A 12 6.20 5.91 -2.71
C PHE A 12 7.07 7.16 -2.63
N ARG A 13 6.67 8.10 -1.78
CA ARG A 13 7.37 9.38 -1.61
C ARG A 13 7.28 9.91 -0.18
N ASN A 14 6.15 9.65 0.47
CA ASN A 14 5.90 10.03 1.85
C ASN A 14 5.64 8.78 2.68
N TYR A 15 6.00 8.88 3.97
CA TYR A 15 5.69 7.87 4.97
C TYR A 15 4.17 7.80 5.19
N ASN A 16 3.56 6.84 4.50
CA ASN A 16 2.15 6.52 4.54
C ASN A 16 1.95 5.03 4.86
N LEU A 17 0.69 4.63 5.03
CA LEU A 17 0.29 3.27 5.34
C LEU A 17 0.87 2.25 4.36
N PHE A 18 0.87 2.57 3.06
CA PHE A 18 1.31 1.65 2.03
C PHE A 18 2.83 1.47 2.05
N GLU A 19 3.61 2.55 2.16
CA GLU A 19 5.07 2.48 2.30
C GLU A 19 5.47 1.77 3.59
N TYR A 20 4.80 2.06 4.70
CA TYR A 20 5.03 1.43 6.00
C TYR A 20 4.87 -0.09 5.93
N VAL A 21 3.73 -0.57 5.42
CA VAL A 21 3.46 -2.01 5.30
C VAL A 21 4.40 -2.65 4.28
N TYR A 22 4.70 -1.96 3.18
CA TYR A 22 5.64 -2.46 2.17
C TYR A 22 7.03 -2.73 2.77
N VAL A 23 7.64 -1.73 3.42
CA VAL A 23 8.98 -1.88 4.00
C VAL A 23 8.99 -2.93 5.11
N LEU A 24 8.01 -2.92 6.01
CA LEU A 24 7.97 -3.88 7.12
C LEU A 24 7.72 -5.32 6.68
N SER A 25 7.08 -5.53 5.52
CA SER A 25 6.90 -6.87 4.96
C SER A 25 8.22 -7.61 4.74
N PHE A 26 9.35 -6.92 4.58
CA PHE A 26 10.66 -7.56 4.37
C PHE A 26 11.29 -8.10 5.66
N TYR A 27 10.79 -7.74 6.84
CA TYR A 27 11.41 -8.08 8.12
C TYR A 27 10.59 -9.11 8.89
N ASP A 28 11.11 -10.31 9.07
CA ASP A 28 10.39 -11.43 9.72
C ASP A 28 9.88 -11.08 11.13
N TYR A 29 10.64 -10.30 11.88
CA TYR A 29 10.22 -9.83 13.20
C TYR A 29 8.98 -8.93 13.14
N ALA A 30 8.92 -8.04 12.14
CA ALA A 30 7.81 -7.10 11.98
C ALA A 30 6.53 -7.78 11.51
N LYS A 31 6.63 -8.87 10.73
CA LYS A 31 5.46 -9.64 10.23
C LYS A 31 4.55 -10.16 11.36
N ASN A 32 5.12 -10.39 12.54
CA ASN A 32 4.41 -10.90 13.72
C ASN A 32 3.97 -9.78 14.69
N ASP A 33 4.32 -8.52 14.44
CA ASP A 33 3.93 -7.41 15.30
C ASP A 33 2.44 -7.07 15.10
N ARG A 34 1.70 -6.92 16.20
CA ARG A 34 0.26 -6.62 16.20
C ARG A 34 -0.05 -5.33 15.42
N ARG A 35 0.79 -4.30 15.55
CA ARG A 35 0.61 -3.00 14.87
C ARG A 35 0.82 -3.13 13.37
N PHE A 36 1.74 -3.99 12.95
CA PHE A 36 1.94 -4.31 11.54
C PHE A 36 0.71 -5.03 10.97
N LEU A 37 0.19 -6.04 11.67
CA LEU A 37 -0.99 -6.77 11.22
C LEU A 37 -2.22 -5.85 11.10
N GLU A 38 -2.44 -4.96 12.06
CA GLU A 38 -3.50 -3.94 11.99
C GLU A 38 -3.33 -3.00 10.79
N ALA A 39 -2.10 -2.55 10.52
CA ALA A 39 -1.80 -1.71 9.36
C ALA A 39 -2.00 -2.47 8.04
N PHE A 40 -1.60 -3.74 7.97
CA PHE A 40 -1.80 -4.59 6.81
C PHE A 40 -3.29 -4.83 6.52
N GLU A 41 -4.11 -5.15 7.54
CA GLU A 41 -5.55 -5.32 7.36
C GLU A 41 -6.23 -4.01 6.94
N THR A 42 -5.75 -2.86 7.43
CA THR A 42 -6.20 -1.54 6.97
C THR A 42 -5.82 -1.30 5.50
N LEU A 43 -4.61 -1.68 5.07
CA LEU A 43 -4.20 -1.56 3.68
C LEU A 43 -5.05 -2.48 2.79
N LYS A 44 -5.30 -3.71 3.24
CA LYS A 44 -6.11 -4.70 2.53
C LYS A 44 -7.55 -4.22 2.35
N SER A 45 -8.17 -3.59 3.36
CA SER A 45 -9.53 -3.05 3.24
C SER A 45 -9.65 -1.89 2.24
N LYS A 46 -8.52 -1.27 1.86
CA LYS A 46 -8.43 -0.24 0.81
C LYS A 46 -8.20 -0.80 -0.59
N THR A 47 -8.02 -2.11 -0.73
CA THR A 47 -7.98 -2.77 -2.03
C THR A 47 -9.40 -3.00 -2.56
N VAL A 48 -9.57 -2.90 -3.88
CA VAL A 48 -10.81 -3.24 -4.58
C VAL A 48 -10.46 -4.30 -5.61
N ASP A 49 -11.11 -5.47 -5.54
CA ASP A 49 -10.79 -6.63 -6.39
C ASP A 49 -9.30 -7.03 -6.36
N GLY A 50 -8.65 -6.88 -5.19
CA GLY A 50 -7.22 -7.17 -5.01
C GLY A 50 -6.28 -6.15 -5.66
N LYS A 51 -6.79 -5.03 -6.17
CA LYS A 51 -6.02 -3.93 -6.74
C LYS A 51 -5.92 -2.75 -5.78
N ILE A 52 -4.77 -2.10 -5.76
CA ILE A 52 -4.54 -0.92 -4.92
C ILE A 52 -5.18 0.31 -5.57
N MET A 53 -6.09 0.95 -4.83
CA MET A 53 -6.70 2.21 -5.21
C MET A 53 -5.85 3.38 -4.73
N VAL A 54 -5.48 4.27 -5.63
CA VAL A 54 -4.67 5.44 -5.28
C VAL A 54 -5.57 6.55 -4.74
N GLU A 55 -5.44 6.89 -3.47
CA GLU A 55 -6.26 7.92 -2.81
C GLU A 55 -5.61 9.32 -2.91
N ARG A 56 -4.28 9.36 -3.00
CA ARG A 56 -3.51 10.59 -3.05
C ARG A 56 -2.41 10.50 -4.10
N VAL A 57 -2.22 11.61 -4.81
CA VAL A 57 -1.25 11.74 -5.90
C VAL A 57 -0.66 13.14 -5.84
N VAL A 58 0.63 13.25 -6.15
CA VAL A 58 1.26 14.56 -6.35
C VAL A 58 0.69 15.20 -7.63
N PRO A 59 0.23 16.46 -7.61
CA PRO A 59 -0.35 17.10 -8.79
C PRO A 59 0.53 17.03 -10.05
N LYS A 60 1.86 17.09 -9.88
CA LYS A 60 2.84 16.96 -10.97
C LYS A 60 2.82 15.58 -11.67
N LEU A 61 2.38 14.54 -10.98
CA LEU A 61 2.32 13.15 -11.47
C LEU A 61 0.89 12.70 -11.78
N ALA A 62 -0.13 13.51 -11.48
CA ALA A 62 -1.54 13.15 -11.64
C ALA A 62 -1.95 12.79 -13.08
N ASN A 63 -1.17 13.25 -14.07
CA ASN A 63 -1.40 12.96 -15.49
C ASN A 63 -0.85 11.59 -15.93
N LEU A 64 -0.05 10.91 -15.10
CA LEU A 64 0.49 9.59 -15.44
C LEU A 64 -0.59 8.52 -15.27
N SER A 65 -0.64 7.59 -16.23
CA SER A 65 -1.66 6.53 -16.28
C SER A 65 -1.69 5.64 -15.03
N PHE A 66 -0.54 5.43 -14.39
CA PHE A 66 -0.38 4.50 -13.27
C PHE A 66 -0.65 5.09 -11.89
N CYS A 67 -0.86 6.41 -11.73
CA CYS A 67 -1.11 7.02 -10.43
C CYS A 67 -2.29 7.99 -10.50
N LYS A 68 -3.38 7.62 -11.18
CA LYS A 68 -4.60 8.42 -11.18
C LYS A 68 -5.36 8.24 -9.87
N LYS A 69 -5.70 9.36 -9.24
CA LYS A 69 -6.49 9.36 -8.00
C LYS A 69 -7.86 8.73 -8.27
N GLY A 70 -8.27 7.81 -7.40
CA GLY A 70 -9.55 7.10 -7.49
C GLY A 70 -9.56 5.96 -8.51
N PHE A 71 -8.41 5.59 -9.07
CA PHE A 71 -8.28 4.46 -9.99
C PHE A 71 -7.32 3.41 -9.44
N PRO A 72 -7.50 2.13 -9.83
CA PRO A 72 -6.54 1.09 -9.49
C PRO A 72 -5.21 1.35 -10.22
N SER A 73 -4.11 1.20 -9.49
CA SER A 73 -2.77 1.32 -10.06
C SER A 73 -2.15 -0.06 -10.22
N GLU A 74 -1.78 -0.43 -11.45
CA GLU A 74 -1.11 -1.71 -11.74
C GLU A 74 0.24 -1.81 -11.02
N LEU A 75 1.02 -0.73 -11.03
CA LEU A 75 2.33 -0.70 -10.37
C LEU A 75 2.21 -0.78 -8.84
N ALA A 76 1.22 -0.10 -8.25
CA ALA A 76 0.94 -0.22 -6.82
C ALA A 76 0.46 -1.65 -6.49
N THR A 77 -0.39 -2.22 -7.33
CA THR A 77 -0.91 -3.59 -7.15
C THR A 77 0.23 -4.61 -7.20
N LYS A 78 1.22 -4.44 -8.08
CA LYS A 78 2.42 -5.29 -8.10
C LYS A 78 3.18 -5.27 -6.77
N ARG A 79 3.33 -4.09 -6.16
CA ARG A 79 3.96 -3.96 -4.83
C ARG A 79 3.11 -4.55 -3.71
N TYR A 80 1.78 -4.52 -3.84
CA TYR A 80 0.90 -5.20 -2.91
C TYR A 80 1.03 -6.72 -2.99
N TYR A 81 1.14 -7.30 -4.18
CA TYR A 81 1.40 -8.74 -4.32
C TYR A 81 2.75 -9.15 -3.73
N GLU A 82 3.79 -8.33 -3.88
CA GLU A 82 5.08 -8.55 -3.23
C GLU A 82 4.96 -8.60 -1.69
N ILE A 83 4.08 -7.78 -1.08
CA ILE A 83 3.79 -7.86 0.36
C ILE A 83 3.14 -9.20 0.71
N LEU A 84 2.20 -9.68 -0.09
CA LEU A 84 1.53 -10.97 0.16
C LEU A 84 2.52 -12.14 0.07
N GLU A 85 3.40 -12.12 -0.93
CA GLU A 85 4.49 -13.08 -1.09
C GLU A 85 5.41 -13.06 0.14
N ASN A 86 5.84 -11.88 0.57
CA ASN A 86 6.69 -11.72 1.76
C ASN A 86 6.05 -12.24 3.06
N LEU A 87 4.72 -12.17 3.15
CA LEU A 87 3.97 -12.69 4.30
C LEU A 87 3.72 -14.19 4.24
N ASN A 88 4.20 -14.89 3.19
CA ASN A 88 3.85 -16.29 2.89
C ASN A 88 2.33 -16.51 2.88
N LYS A 89 1.54 -15.46 2.65
CA LYS A 89 0.10 -15.53 2.43
C LYS A 89 -0.12 -15.70 0.92
N GLY A 90 0.39 -16.82 0.40
CA GLY A 90 0.11 -17.26 -0.96
C GLY A 90 -1.38 -17.58 -1.11
N TYR A 91 -1.94 -17.22 -2.27
CA TYR A 91 -3.32 -17.52 -2.66
C TYR A 91 -3.61 -19.03 -2.68
#